data_AF-A0A843ED78-F1
#
_entry.id   AF-A0A843ED78-F1
#
_cell.length_a   1.000
_cell.length_b   1.000
_cell.length_c   1.000
_cell.angle_alpha   90.00
_cell.angle_beta   90.00
_cell.angle_gamma   90.00
#
_symmetry.space_group_name_H-M   'P 1'
#
loop_
_entity.id
_entity.type
_entity.pdbx_description
1 polymer ?
#
loop_
_entity_poly.entity_id
_entity_poly.type
_entity_poly.pdbx_seq_one_letter_code
_entity_poly.pdbx_strand_id
1 'polypeptide(L)'
;MVSEAEIILITEQVLFIILAIIFFFGLYFVSSYIIKYLKRNRHNRLLNATEYLPKEETQTLKQVFYLIIITLCFVDILYSLVFWASDDFYRHFIFYDTLVSLIGCLAIKKDTLTEKIIIIFLIPLSSLLHSTFDDPAILLVILLAVHFIGLAYVIKVYYGKFI
;
A
#
# COMPACT_ATOMS: atom_id res chain seq x y z
N MET A 1 -21.45 6.17 -32.35
CA MET A 1 -20.18 5.58 -32.82
C MET A 1 -19.10 6.17 -31.94
N VAL A 2 -18.26 5.33 -31.34
CA VAL A 2 -17.11 5.81 -30.56
C VAL A 2 -16.13 6.44 -31.55
N SER A 3 -15.64 7.64 -31.27
CA SER A 3 -14.68 8.31 -32.15
C SER A 3 -13.30 7.65 -32.06
N GLU A 4 -12.49 7.78 -33.10
CA GLU A 4 -11.11 7.27 -33.08
C GLU A 4 -10.29 7.86 -31.92
N ALA A 5 -10.52 9.15 -31.62
CA ALA A 5 -9.90 9.83 -30.48
C ALA A 5 -10.29 9.21 -29.13
N GLU A 6 -11.55 8.81 -28.96
CA GLU A 6 -12.01 8.12 -27.74
C GLU A 6 -11.36 6.74 -27.57
N ILE A 7 -11.14 6.01 -28.67
CA ILE A 7 -10.47 4.69 -28.64
C ILE A 7 -9.00 4.84 -28.21
N ILE A 8 -8.30 5.84 -28.78
CA ILE A 8 -6.90 6.12 -28.43
C ILE A 8 -6.80 6.47 -26.94
N LEU A 9 -7.65 7.38 -26.46
CA LEU A 9 -7.69 7.77 -25.06
C LEU A 9 -7.90 6.56 -24.15
N ILE A 10 -8.93 5.74 -24.39
CA ILE A 10 -9.20 4.54 -23.57
C ILE A 10 -7.97 3.59 -23.56
N THR A 11 -7.32 3.43 -24.71
CA THR A 11 -6.15 2.56 -24.84
C THR A 11 -4.98 3.05 -24.00
N GLU A 12 -4.70 4.35 -24.01
CA GLU A 12 -3.67 4.97 -23.17
C GLU A 12 -3.97 4.78 -21.68
N GLN A 13 -5.22 5.00 -21.27
CA GLN A 13 -5.64 4.83 -19.87
C GLN A 13 -5.44 3.39 -19.37
N VAL A 14 -5.86 2.41 -20.17
CA VAL A 14 -5.67 0.99 -19.86
C VAL A 14 -4.18 0.65 -19.76
N LEU A 15 -3.36 1.18 -20.67
CA LEU A 15 -1.92 0.97 -20.64
C LEU A 15 -1.30 1.54 -19.34
N PHE A 16 -1.68 2.75 -18.92
CA PHE A 16 -1.18 3.34 -17.67
C PHE A 16 -1.60 2.53 -16.43
N ILE A 17 -2.83 2.02 -16.40
CA ILE A 17 -3.28 1.12 -15.31
C ILE A 17 -2.41 -0.14 -15.26
N ILE A 18 -2.15 -0.77 -16.41
CA ILE A 18 -1.30 -1.97 -16.48
C ILE A 18 0.12 -1.65 -16.00
N LEU A 19 0.70 -0.53 -16.42
CA LEU A 19 2.04 -0.10 -16.00
C LEU A 19 2.10 0.19 -14.49
N ALA A 20 1.08 0.84 -13.92
CA ALA A 20 1.01 1.10 -12.47
C ALA A 20 0.94 -0.21 -11.66
N ILE A 21 0.16 -1.19 -12.12
CA ILE A 21 0.08 -2.52 -11.52
C ILE A 21 1.43 -3.23 -11.58
N ILE A 22 2.08 -3.25 -12.75
CA ILE A 22 3.39 -3.87 -12.94
C ILE A 22 4.44 -3.19 -12.04
N PHE A 23 4.44 -1.86 -12.00
CA PHE A 23 5.36 -1.08 -11.16
C PHE A 23 5.19 -1.43 -9.68
N PHE A 24 3.96 -1.39 -9.16
CA PHE A 24 3.69 -1.72 -7.76
C PHE A 24 4.06 -3.17 -7.42
N PHE A 25 3.70 -4.14 -8.27
CA PHE A 25 4.10 -5.54 -8.05
C PHE A 25 5.60 -5.75 -8.16
N GLY A 26 6.29 -4.98 -9.01
CA GLY A 26 7.75 -4.94 -9.08
C GLY A 26 8.36 -4.52 -7.73
N LEU A 27 7.91 -3.39 -7.17
CA LEU A 27 8.33 -2.93 -5.83
C LEU A 27 8.01 -3.96 -4.75
N TYR A 28 6.84 -4.56 -4.82
CA TYR A 28 6.41 -5.61 -3.91
C TYR A 28 7.31 -6.84 -3.96
N PHE A 29 7.68 -7.29 -5.16
CA PHE A 29 8.55 -8.43 -5.37
C PHE A 29 9.96 -8.15 -4.84
N VAL A 30 10.52 -6.99 -5.18
CA VAL A 30 11.84 -6.55 -4.69
C VAL A 30 11.85 -6.48 -3.17
N SER A 31 10.85 -5.86 -2.55
CA SER A 31 10.76 -5.73 -1.09
C SER A 31 10.59 -7.07 -0.40
N SER A 32 9.76 -7.96 -0.97
CA SER A 32 9.60 -9.34 -0.50
C SER A 32 10.92 -10.12 -0.57
N TYR A 33 11.69 -9.94 -1.65
CA TYR A 33 13.00 -10.56 -1.81
C TYR A 33 14.00 -10.05 -0.78
N ILE A 34 14.08 -8.73 -0.58
CA ILE A 34 14.95 -8.10 0.44
C ILE A 34 14.61 -8.65 1.83
N ILE A 35 13.33 -8.70 2.21
CA ILE A 35 12.92 -9.22 3.52
C ILE A 35 13.30 -10.70 3.68
N LYS A 36 13.10 -11.52 2.64
CA LYS A 36 13.50 -12.93 2.68
C LYS A 36 15.01 -13.09 2.84
N TYR A 37 15.80 -12.28 2.11
CA TYR A 37 17.24 -12.26 2.22
C TYR A 37 17.71 -11.87 3.64
N LEU A 38 17.15 -10.80 4.20
CA LEU A 38 17.44 -10.35 5.57
C LEU A 38 17.07 -11.42 6.61
N LYS A 39 15.91 -12.08 6.46
CA LYS A 39 15.47 -13.16 7.34
C LYS A 39 16.37 -14.40 7.26
N ARG A 40 16.86 -14.76 6.07
CA ARG A 40 17.80 -15.88 5.90
C ARG A 40 19.14 -15.58 6.58
N ASN A 41 19.56 -14.33 6.55
CA ASN A 41 20.80 -13.87 7.18
C ASN A 41 20.62 -13.42 8.64
N ARG A 42 19.49 -13.78 9.28
CA ARG A 42 19.17 -13.41 10.67
C ARG A 42 20.13 -13.99 11.72
N HIS A 43 20.99 -14.94 11.33
CA HIS A 43 22.10 -15.40 12.17
C HIS A 43 23.22 -14.34 12.34
N ASN A 44 23.19 -13.24 11.58
CA ASN A 44 23.98 -12.07 11.90
C ASN A 44 23.46 -11.43 13.20
N ARG A 45 24.27 -11.54 14.26
CA ARG A 45 24.03 -10.96 15.60
C ARG A 45 23.47 -9.53 15.55
N LEU A 46 23.97 -8.71 14.63
CA LEU A 46 23.55 -7.30 14.45
C LEU A 46 22.04 -7.09 14.23
N LEU A 47 21.31 -8.08 13.69
CA LEU A 47 19.87 -7.97 13.42
C LEU A 47 19.00 -8.62 14.51
N ASN A 48 19.61 -9.15 15.57
CA ASN A 48 18.90 -9.87 16.62
C ASN A 48 18.66 -9.00 17.85
N ALA A 49 17.60 -8.18 17.82
CA ALA A 49 17.25 -7.28 18.92
C ALA A 49 17.09 -8.00 20.28
N THR A 50 16.73 -9.30 20.30
CA THR A 50 16.61 -10.07 21.55
C THR A 50 17.95 -10.42 22.19
N GLU A 51 19.07 -10.27 21.48
CA GLU A 51 20.42 -10.40 22.05
C GLU A 51 20.83 -9.15 22.83
N TYR A 52 20.20 -8.00 22.55
CA TYR A 52 20.56 -6.70 23.11
C TYR A 52 19.50 -6.09 24.03
N LEU A 53 18.23 -6.50 23.90
CA LEU A 53 17.11 -5.93 24.65
C LEU A 53 16.36 -7.00 25.46
N PRO A 54 15.90 -6.66 26.68
CA PRO A 54 14.97 -7.49 27.44
C PRO A 54 13.70 -7.83 26.64
N LYS A 55 13.11 -8.99 26.92
CA LYS A 55 11.91 -9.47 26.21
C LYS A 55 10.74 -8.48 26.30
N GLU A 56 10.55 -7.88 27.47
CA GLU A 56 9.50 -6.87 27.72
C GLU A 56 9.64 -5.68 26.78
N GLU A 57 10.85 -5.11 26.66
CA GLU A 57 11.12 -3.98 25.76
C GLU A 57 10.89 -4.35 24.30
N THR A 58 11.27 -5.56 23.88
CA THR A 58 11.00 -6.01 22.51
C THR A 58 9.51 -6.17 22.22
N GLN A 59 8.70 -6.50 23.23
CA GLN A 59 7.25 -6.62 23.08
C GLN A 59 6.60 -5.24 23.00
N THR A 60 7.01 -4.32 23.87
CA THR A 60 6.57 -2.91 23.82
C THR A 60 6.91 -2.28 22.46
N LEU A 61 8.13 -2.52 21.94
CA LEU A 61 8.54 -2.00 20.63
C LEU A 61 7.67 -2.54 19.49
N LYS A 62 7.27 -3.82 19.55
CA LYS A 62 6.31 -4.39 18.57
C LYS A 62 4.95 -3.73 18.65
N GLN A 63 4.42 -3.50 19.85
CA GLN A 63 3.13 -2.83 20.02
C GLN A 63 3.16 -1.40 19.48
N VAL A 64 4.22 -0.65 19.78
CA VAL A 64 4.43 0.69 19.20
C VAL A 64 4.50 0.63 17.68
N PHE A 65 5.24 -0.34 17.11
CA PHE A 65 5.30 -0.54 15.66
C PHE A 65 3.91 -0.83 15.07
N TYR A 66 3.10 -1.69 15.69
CA TYR A 66 1.75 -1.97 15.21
C TYR A 66 0.85 -0.75 15.26
N LEU A 67 0.93 0.04 16.33
CA LEU A 67 0.20 1.30 16.46
C LEU A 67 0.61 2.30 15.35
N ILE A 68 1.91 2.42 15.08
CA ILE A 68 2.42 3.27 13.98
C ILE A 68 1.80 2.84 12.66
N ILE A 69 1.79 1.55 12.31
CA ILE A 69 1.19 1.10 11.05
C ILE A 69 -0.31 1.40 10.97
N ILE A 70 -1.05 1.19 12.06
CA ILE A 70 -2.47 1.53 12.13
C ILE A 70 -2.67 3.03 11.90
N THR A 71 -1.90 3.87 12.59
CA THR A 71 -1.96 5.33 12.43
C THR A 71 -1.62 5.75 11.00
N LEU A 72 -0.60 5.15 10.39
CA LEU A 72 -0.22 5.46 9.01
C LEU A 72 -1.37 5.13 8.05
N CYS A 73 -1.96 3.94 8.13
CA CYS A 73 -3.11 3.58 7.29
C CYS A 73 -4.33 4.50 7.53
N PHE A 74 -4.57 4.91 8.78
CA PHE A 74 -5.67 5.80 9.11
C PHE A 74 -5.45 7.22 8.57
N VAL A 75 -4.25 7.77 8.75
CA VAL A 75 -3.84 9.04 8.16
C VAL A 75 -3.95 8.95 6.65
N ASP A 76 -3.62 7.81 6.05
CA ASP A 76 -3.71 7.62 4.61
C ASP A 76 -5.14 7.81 4.07
N ILE A 77 -6.08 7.12 4.70
CA ILE A 77 -7.52 7.23 4.41
C ILE A 77 -8.00 8.67 4.62
N LEU A 78 -7.68 9.29 5.77
CA LEU A 78 -8.13 10.66 6.06
C LEU A 78 -7.56 11.67 5.08
N TYR A 79 -6.27 11.57 4.77
CA TYR A 79 -5.60 12.49 3.89
C TYR A 79 -6.16 12.40 2.47
N SER A 80 -6.32 11.17 1.98
CA SER A 80 -6.99 10.91 0.72
C SER A 80 -8.42 11.46 0.70
N LEU A 81 -9.21 11.33 1.76
CA LEU A 81 -10.58 11.87 1.81
C LEU A 81 -10.65 13.41 1.82
N VAL A 82 -9.70 14.07 2.48
CA VAL A 82 -9.71 15.54 2.64
C VAL A 82 -9.11 16.23 1.42
N PHE A 83 -8.03 15.67 0.86
CA PHE A 83 -7.19 16.33 -0.14
C PHE A 83 -7.28 15.71 -1.54
N TRP A 84 -8.22 14.80 -1.80
CA TRP A 84 -8.38 14.16 -3.13
C TRP A 84 -8.62 15.16 -4.27
N ALA A 85 -9.22 16.33 -3.98
CA ALA A 85 -9.51 17.36 -4.97
C ALA A 85 -8.42 18.44 -5.09
N SER A 86 -7.29 18.29 -4.37
CA SER A 86 -6.18 19.25 -4.42
C SER A 86 -4.97 18.65 -5.14
N ASP A 87 -4.74 19.08 -6.38
CA ASP A 87 -3.73 18.49 -7.28
C ASP A 87 -2.29 18.55 -6.73
N ASP A 88 -1.90 19.68 -6.12
CA ASP A 88 -0.52 19.88 -5.65
C ASP A 88 -0.15 18.96 -4.48
N PHE A 89 -1.10 18.72 -3.57
CA PHE A 89 -0.84 17.90 -2.39
C PHE A 89 -0.92 16.41 -2.70
N TYR A 90 -1.83 16.01 -3.59
CA TYR A 90 -2.01 14.60 -3.91
C TYR A 90 -0.80 14.02 -4.65
N ARG A 91 -0.10 14.82 -5.48
CA ARG A 91 1.14 14.39 -6.16
C ARG A 91 2.28 14.00 -5.21
N HIS A 92 2.43 14.70 -4.10
CA HIS A 92 3.47 14.39 -3.09
C HIS A 92 3.10 13.18 -2.22
N PHE A 93 1.80 12.92 -2.11
CA PHE A 93 1.23 11.86 -1.30
C PHE A 93 1.43 10.46 -1.89
N ILE A 94 1.69 10.35 -3.20
CA ILE A 94 1.88 9.07 -3.91
C ILE A 94 2.95 8.19 -3.25
N PHE A 95 4.07 8.78 -2.81
CA PHE A 95 5.14 8.03 -2.15
C PHE A 95 4.70 7.46 -0.81
N TYR A 96 3.96 8.24 -0.03
CA TYR A 96 3.45 7.83 1.26
C TYR A 96 2.46 6.68 1.11
N ASP A 97 1.44 6.85 0.25
CA ASP A 97 0.41 5.84 0.00
C ASP A 97 1.03 4.54 -0.54
N THR A 98 1.93 4.65 -1.51
CA THR A 98 2.67 3.49 -2.04
C THR A 98 3.45 2.75 -0.96
N LEU A 99 4.12 3.47 -0.05
CA LEU A 99 4.89 2.86 1.03
C LEU A 99 3.99 2.15 2.05
N VAL A 100 2.91 2.78 2.49
CA VAL A 100 1.95 2.21 3.45
C VAL A 100 1.30 0.96 2.85
N SER A 101 0.84 1.06 1.61
CA SER A 101 0.31 -0.03 0.80
C SER A 101 1.27 -1.22 0.69
N LEU A 102 2.55 -0.94 0.41
CA LEU A 102 3.61 -1.95 0.30
C LEU A 102 3.83 -2.67 1.64
N ILE A 103 3.89 -1.93 2.75
CA ILE A 103 3.99 -2.50 4.10
C ILE A 103 2.78 -3.40 4.40
N GLY A 104 1.57 -2.95 4.05
CA GLY A 104 0.34 -3.74 4.18
C GLY A 104 0.42 -5.06 3.42
N CYS A 105 0.81 -5.03 2.15
CA CYS A 105 0.96 -6.22 1.29
C CYS A 105 2.00 -7.22 1.82
N LEU A 106 3.02 -6.75 2.53
CA LEU A 106 4.05 -7.59 3.15
C LEU A 106 3.60 -8.20 4.49
N ALA A 107 2.61 -7.58 5.14
CA ALA A 107 2.09 -8.00 6.44
C ALA A 107 0.98 -9.05 6.36
N ILE A 108 0.28 -9.12 5.23
CA ILE A 108 -0.84 -10.02 4.96
C ILE A 108 -0.33 -11.40 4.53
N LYS A 109 -0.86 -12.47 5.14
CA LYS A 109 -0.58 -13.85 4.73
C LYS A 109 -1.30 -14.14 3.41
N LYS A 110 -0.82 -15.07 2.59
CA LYS A 110 -1.36 -15.32 1.23
C LYS A 110 -2.07 -16.66 1.15
N ASP A 111 -2.60 -17.10 2.27
CA ASP A 111 -3.04 -18.47 2.46
C ASP A 111 -4.46 -18.63 1.89
N THR A 112 -5.26 -17.57 1.94
CA THR A 112 -6.65 -17.56 1.49
C THR A 112 -6.88 -16.69 0.24
N LEU A 113 -7.98 -16.97 -0.49
CA LEU A 113 -8.40 -16.14 -1.62
C LEU A 113 -8.73 -14.70 -1.18
N THR A 114 -9.38 -14.55 -0.02
CA THR A 114 -9.71 -13.25 0.57
C THR A 114 -8.48 -12.39 0.74
N GLU A 115 -7.42 -12.93 1.35
CA GLU A 115 -6.17 -12.19 1.54
C GLU A 115 -5.48 -11.81 0.22
N LYS A 116 -5.54 -12.68 -0.79
CA LYS A 116 -5.00 -12.37 -2.12
C LYS A 116 -5.77 -11.24 -2.79
N ILE A 117 -7.09 -11.19 -2.64
CA ILE A 117 -7.92 -10.08 -3.14
C ILE A 117 -7.58 -8.79 -2.41
N ILE A 118 -7.39 -8.83 -1.09
CA ILE A 118 -6.98 -7.65 -0.31
C ILE A 118 -5.64 -7.09 -0.79
N ILE A 119 -4.67 -7.94 -1.14
CA ILE A 119 -3.39 -7.48 -1.71
C ILE A 119 -3.60 -6.70 -3.01
N ILE A 120 -4.58 -7.08 -3.84
CA ILE A 120 -4.93 -6.32 -5.06
C ILE A 120 -5.58 -4.98 -4.68
N PHE A 121 -6.44 -4.97 -3.66
CA PHE A 121 -7.07 -3.73 -3.20
C PHE A 121 -6.05 -2.76 -2.59
N LEU A 122 -4.96 -3.27 -2.01
CA LEU A 122 -3.86 -2.46 -1.52
C LEU A 122 -3.00 -1.83 -2.62
N ILE A 123 -3.26 -2.05 -3.91
CA ILE A 123 -2.56 -1.29 -4.94
C ILE A 123 -3.17 0.12 -4.95
N PRO A 124 -2.39 1.19 -4.68
CA PRO A 124 -2.91 2.55 -4.61
C PRO A 124 -3.07 3.15 -6.01
N LEU A 125 -3.93 2.54 -6.82
CA LEU A 125 -4.10 2.89 -8.23
C LEU A 125 -4.56 4.34 -8.40
N SER A 126 -5.44 4.84 -7.52
CA SER A 126 -5.86 6.25 -7.56
C SER A 126 -4.64 7.18 -7.45
N SER A 127 -3.77 6.96 -6.47
CA SER A 127 -2.55 7.74 -6.25
C SER A 127 -1.56 7.61 -7.41
N LEU A 128 -1.31 6.40 -7.89
CA LEU A 128 -0.36 6.16 -8.99
C LEU A 128 -0.82 6.75 -10.33
N LEU A 129 -2.12 6.91 -10.53
CA LEU A 129 -2.71 7.35 -11.79
C LEU A 129 -3.08 8.84 -11.81
N HIS A 130 -3.25 9.48 -10.65
CA HIS A 130 -3.70 10.87 -10.57
C HIS A 130 -2.75 11.86 -11.27
N SER A 131 -1.45 11.56 -11.38
CA SER A 131 -0.53 12.39 -12.17
C SER A 131 -0.79 12.38 -13.68
N THR A 132 -1.56 11.40 -14.16
CA THR A 132 -1.79 11.13 -15.58
C THR A 132 -3.19 11.59 -16.02
N PHE A 133 -4.09 11.86 -15.08
CA PHE A 133 -5.48 12.22 -15.33
C PHE A 133 -5.75 13.64 -14.85
N ASP A 134 -6.12 14.53 -15.77
CA ASP A 134 -6.32 15.96 -15.51
C ASP A 134 -7.59 16.30 -14.69
N ASP A 135 -8.46 15.32 -14.38
CA ASP A 135 -9.68 15.50 -13.59
C ASP A 135 -9.97 14.21 -12.79
N PRO A 136 -10.52 14.26 -11.55
CA PRO A 136 -10.85 13.06 -10.82
C PRO A 136 -12.09 12.40 -11.43
N ALA A 137 -11.84 11.58 -12.46
CA ALA A 137 -12.83 10.75 -13.09
C ALA A 137 -13.47 9.80 -12.05
N ILE A 138 -14.74 9.43 -12.26
CA ILE A 138 -15.46 8.44 -11.44
C ILE A 138 -14.63 7.17 -11.20
N LEU A 139 -13.82 6.78 -12.18
CA LEU A 139 -12.89 5.65 -12.06
C LEU A 139 -11.89 5.83 -10.90
N LEU A 140 -11.24 7.00 -10.76
CA LEU A 140 -10.28 7.26 -9.69
C LEU A 140 -10.94 7.18 -8.32
N VAL A 141 -12.17 7.70 -8.19
CA VAL A 141 -12.96 7.61 -6.94
C VAL A 141 -13.27 6.16 -6.58
N ILE A 142 -13.65 5.33 -7.55
CA ILE A 142 -13.90 3.89 -7.32
C ILE A 142 -12.62 3.19 -6.90
N LEU A 143 -11.50 3.46 -7.59
CA LEU A 143 -10.20 2.88 -7.25
C LEU A 143 -9.74 3.28 -5.85
N LEU A 144 -9.98 4.54 -5.45
CA LEU A 144 -9.70 5.04 -4.11
C LEU A 144 -10.56 4.34 -3.06
N ALA A 145 -11.86 4.19 -3.30
CA ALA A 145 -12.76 3.50 -2.38
C ALA A 145 -12.38 2.02 -2.18
N VAL A 146 -12.02 1.33 -3.27
CA VAL A 146 -11.49 -0.05 -3.19
C VAL A 146 -10.20 -0.08 -2.37
N HIS A 147 -9.33 0.91 -2.55
CA HIS A 147 -8.09 1.01 -1.80
C HIS A 147 -8.30 1.15 -0.29
N PHE A 148 -9.29 1.95 0.12
CA PHE A 148 -9.67 2.09 1.54
C PHE A 148 -10.11 0.78 2.18
N ILE A 149 -10.77 -0.11 1.43
CA ILE A 149 -11.11 -1.46 1.92
C ILE A 149 -9.83 -2.24 2.25
N GLY A 150 -8.81 -2.14 1.39
CA GLY A 150 -7.50 -2.73 1.62
C GLY A 150 -6.84 -2.18 2.89
N LEU A 151 -6.76 -0.85 3.02
CA LEU A 151 -6.16 -0.19 4.19
C LEU A 151 -6.90 -0.50 5.49
N ALA A 152 -8.23 -0.51 5.48
CA ALA A 152 -9.04 -0.89 6.64
C ALA A 152 -8.78 -2.35 7.06
N TYR A 153 -8.56 -3.25 6.10
CA TYR A 153 -8.16 -4.62 6.41
C TYR A 153 -6.77 -4.69 7.07
N VAL A 154 -5.81 -3.89 6.60
CA VAL A 154 -4.48 -3.79 7.23
C VAL A 154 -4.60 -3.28 8.67
N ILE A 155 -5.41 -2.25 8.91
CA ILE A 155 -5.71 -1.76 10.26
C ILE A 155 -6.25 -2.89 11.13
N LYS A 156 -7.24 -3.65 10.65
CA LYS A 156 -7.80 -4.80 11.38
C LYS A 156 -6.72 -5.85 11.72
N VAL A 157 -5.85 -6.19 10.77
CA VAL A 157 -4.77 -7.16 10.96
C VAL A 157 -3.77 -6.70 12.01
N TYR A 158 -3.38 -5.43 12.00
CA TYR A 158 -2.42 -4.90 12.98
C TYR A 158 -3.05 -4.64 14.34
N TYR A 159 -4.32 -4.25 14.39
CA TYR A 159 -5.08 -4.11 15.64
C TYR A 159 -5.19 -5.45 16.37
N GLY A 160 -5.47 -6.54 15.64
CA GLY A 160 -5.49 -7.89 16.21
C GLY A 160 -4.12 -8.41 16.66
N LYS A 161 -3.01 -7.80 16.23
CA LYS A 161 -1.65 -8.09 16.74
C LYS A 161 -1.26 -7.21 17.92
N PHE A 162 -1.95 -6.08 18.10
CA PHE A 162 -1.68 -5.10 19.15
C PHE A 162 -2.28 -5.52 20.49
N ILE A 163 -3.52 -6.04 20.46
CA ILE A 163 -4.21 -6.68 21.59
C ILE A 163 -3.53 -8.03 21.90
#